data_AF-A0A1W6EW40-F1
#
_entry.id   AF-A0A1W6EW40-F1
#
_cell.length_a   1.000
_cell.length_b   1.000
_cell.length_c   1.000
_cell.angle_alpha   90.00
_cell.angle_beta   90.00
_cell.angle_gamma   90.00
#
_symmetry.space_group_name_H-M   'P 1'
#
loop_
_entity.id
_entity.type
_entity.pdbx_description
1 polymer ?
#
loop_
_entity_poly.entity_id
_entity_poly.type
_entity_poly.pdbx_seq_one_letter_code
_entity_poly.pdbx_strand_id
1 'polypeptide(L)'
;MKYFALLCIFLLCIHFSMQTPKYVNCRKQVLTGKSTKACALVTCNGNTGFSLQYCDNSRKSCGSKKQVGYHNGDKYAEYPGCCSYPICQ
;
A
#
# COMPACT_ATOMS: atom_id res chain seq x y z
N MET A 1 -24.95 26.91 10.69
CA MET A 1 -24.12 27.18 9.50
C MET A 1 -22.67 26.69 9.62
N LYS A 2 -21.96 26.86 10.76
CA LYS A 2 -20.53 26.49 10.89
C LYS A 2 -20.22 24.97 10.80
N TYR A 3 -21.16 24.11 11.19
CA TYR A 3 -20.94 22.65 11.21
C TYR A 3 -20.94 21.99 9.82
N PHE A 4 -21.59 22.60 8.82
CA PHE A 4 -21.63 22.05 7.46
C PHE A 4 -20.27 22.13 6.75
N ALA A 5 -19.50 23.20 6.98
CA ALA A 5 -18.18 23.35 6.40
C ALA A 5 -17.18 22.32 6.94
N LEU A 6 -17.24 22.02 8.25
CA LEU A 6 -16.43 20.98 8.89
C LEU A 6 -16.72 19.59 8.33
N LEU A 7 -18.00 19.30 8.04
CA LEU A 7 -18.43 18.02 7.49
C LEU A 7 -17.92 17.83 6.05
N CYS A 8 -17.92 18.89 5.23
CA CYS A 8 -17.33 18.87 3.89
C CYS A 8 -15.81 18.65 3.91
N ILE A 9 -15.07 19.27 4.83
CA ILE A 9 -13.62 19.06 4.98
C ILE A 9 -13.32 17.62 5.41
N PHE A 10 -14.12 17.06 6.32
CA PHE A 10 -13.96 15.67 6.76
C PHE A 10 -14.21 14.67 5.63
N LEU A 11 -15.22 14.92 4.78
CA LEU A 11 -15.52 14.08 3.61
C LEU A 11 -14.42 14.13 2.55
N LEU A 12 -13.79 15.29 2.34
CA LEU A 12 -12.64 15.43 1.43
C LEU A 12 -11.41 14.63 1.91
N CYS A 13 -11.12 14.63 3.23
CA CYS A 13 -9.99 13.89 3.78
C CYS A 13 -10.12 12.37 3.66
N ILE A 14 -11.34 11.82 3.68
CA ILE A 14 -11.57 10.37 3.54
C ILE A 14 -11.25 9.86 2.12
N HIS A 15 -11.39 10.71 1.10
CA HIS A 15 -11.12 10.34 -0.29
C HIS A 15 -9.64 10.20 -0.62
N PHE A 16 -8.76 10.95 0.04
CA PHE A 16 -7.37 11.10 -0.39
C PHE A 16 -6.40 10.04 0.13
N SER A 17 -6.79 9.18 1.09
CA SER A 17 -5.95 8.03 1.50
C SER A 17 -5.99 6.90 0.45
N MET A 18 -5.53 7.18 -0.77
CA MET A 18 -5.35 6.19 -1.82
C MET A 18 -3.93 5.61 -1.75
N GLN A 19 -3.82 4.44 -1.13
CA GLN A 19 -2.69 3.54 -1.37
C GLN A 19 -2.76 3.07 -2.81
N THR A 20 -1.63 3.07 -3.54
CA THR A 20 -1.61 2.76 -4.98
C THR A 20 -0.73 1.54 -5.26
N PRO A 21 -1.28 0.45 -5.82
CA PRO A 21 -0.51 -0.72 -6.21
C PRO A 21 0.41 -0.40 -7.40
N LYS A 22 1.60 -1.00 -7.41
CA LYS A 22 2.55 -0.88 -8.51
C LYS A 22 2.28 -1.97 -9.54
N TYR A 23 2.13 -1.62 -10.80
CA TYR A 23 1.92 -2.57 -11.90
C TYR A 23 3.19 -2.75 -12.73
N VAL A 24 3.57 -3.99 -13.00
CA VAL A 24 4.71 -4.35 -13.84
C VAL A 24 4.24 -5.32 -14.93
N ASN A 25 4.60 -5.02 -16.18
CA ASN A 25 4.23 -5.79 -17.38
C ASN A 25 2.72 -5.94 -17.63
N CYS A 26 1.90 -5.07 -17.03
CA CYS A 26 0.46 -5.05 -17.23
C CYS A 26 0.07 -4.03 -18.30
N ARG A 27 -0.71 -4.44 -19.31
CA ARG A 27 -1.24 -3.52 -20.34
C ARG A 27 -2.42 -2.68 -19.85
N LYS A 28 -3.08 -3.12 -18.78
CA LYS A 28 -4.21 -2.46 -18.14
C LYS A 28 -4.23 -2.80 -16.65
N GLN A 29 -4.98 -2.03 -15.88
CA GLN A 29 -5.27 -2.36 -14.49
C GLN A 29 -6.02 -3.70 -14.43
N VAL A 30 -5.47 -4.65 -13.65
CA VAL A 30 -6.04 -6.00 -13.48
C VAL A 30 -6.76 -6.18 -12.14
N LEU A 31 -6.44 -5.36 -11.14
CA LEU A 31 -7.11 -5.39 -9.84
C LEU A 31 -8.44 -4.65 -9.92
N THR A 32 -9.45 -5.16 -9.21
CA THR A 32 -10.79 -4.58 -9.13
C THR A 32 -11.22 -4.42 -7.67
N GLY A 33 -12.21 -3.56 -7.43
CA GLY A 33 -12.76 -3.34 -6.09
C GLY A 33 -11.73 -2.78 -5.10
N LYS A 34 -11.73 -3.30 -3.87
CA LYS A 34 -10.88 -2.79 -2.78
C LYS A 34 -9.38 -3.06 -3.00
N SER A 35 -9.02 -4.08 -3.79
CA SER A 35 -7.62 -4.43 -4.08
C SER A 35 -6.90 -3.37 -4.92
N THR A 36 -7.66 -2.50 -5.60
CA THR A 36 -7.10 -1.33 -6.32
C THR A 36 -6.40 -0.34 -5.39
N LYS A 37 -6.68 -0.41 -4.09
CA LYS A 37 -6.06 0.43 -3.06
C LYS A 37 -5.07 -0.34 -2.20
N ALA A 38 -4.62 -1.52 -2.62
CA ALA A 38 -3.66 -2.30 -1.85
C ALA A 38 -2.24 -1.81 -2.09
N CYS A 39 -1.42 -1.71 -1.04
CA CYS A 39 0.02 -1.61 -1.18
C CYS A 39 0.60 -2.97 -1.62
N ALA A 40 0.66 -3.19 -2.93
CA ALA A 40 1.12 -4.44 -3.52
C ALA A 40 1.83 -4.20 -4.86
N LEU A 41 2.74 -5.10 -5.21
CA LEU A 41 3.28 -5.25 -6.55
C LEU A 41 2.44 -6.26 -7.32
N VAL A 42 1.94 -5.82 -8.47
CA VAL A 42 1.20 -6.64 -9.43
C VAL A 42 2.10 -6.90 -10.62
N THR A 43 2.49 -8.16 -10.83
CA THR A 43 3.28 -8.54 -12.00
C THR A 43 2.42 -9.37 -12.93
N CYS A 44 2.15 -8.86 -14.13
CA CYS A 44 1.38 -9.59 -15.13
C CYS A 44 2.27 -10.59 -15.89
N ASN A 45 1.90 -11.86 -15.87
CA ASN A 45 2.60 -12.98 -16.52
C ASN A 45 1.81 -13.41 -17.77
N GLY A 46 1.77 -12.56 -18.80
CA GLY A 46 1.06 -12.81 -20.05
C GLY A 46 -0.41 -12.38 -20.04
N ASN A 47 -1.23 -12.99 -20.90
CA ASN A 47 -2.57 -12.48 -21.22
C ASN A 47 -3.64 -12.72 -20.14
N THR A 48 -3.44 -13.68 -19.23
CA THR A 48 -4.48 -14.09 -18.27
C THR A 48 -4.00 -14.20 -16.82
N GLY A 49 -2.69 -14.14 -16.57
CA GLY A 49 -2.13 -14.34 -15.24
C GLY A 49 -1.52 -13.06 -14.67
N PHE A 50 -1.67 -12.87 -13.36
CA PHE A 50 -0.87 -11.92 -12.59
C PHE A 50 -0.47 -12.54 -11.26
N SER A 51 0.70 -12.17 -10.76
CA SER A 51 1.13 -12.45 -9.39
C SER A 51 1.01 -11.18 -8.54
N LEU A 52 0.72 -11.40 -7.26
CA LEU A 52 0.62 -10.35 -6.25
C LEU A 52 1.71 -10.56 -5.21
N GLN A 53 2.46 -9.50 -4.94
CA GLN A 53 3.41 -9.46 -3.85
C GLN A 53 3.02 -8.31 -2.90
N TYR A 54 2.69 -8.68 -1.67
CA TYR A 54 2.39 -7.74 -0.59
C TYR A 54 3.65 -7.37 0.17
N CYS A 55 3.56 -6.36 1.03
CA CYS A 55 4.63 -5.99 1.94
C CYS A 55 4.94 -7.14 2.92
N ASP A 56 6.22 -7.48 3.06
CA ASP A 56 6.66 -8.39 4.13
C ASP A 56 6.92 -7.58 5.41
N ASN A 57 5.92 -7.63 6.28
CA ASN A 57 5.88 -6.90 7.54
C ASN A 57 6.30 -7.79 8.73
N SER A 58 6.81 -9.00 8.44
CA SER A 58 7.03 -10.02 9.45
C SER A 58 8.09 -9.62 10.48
N ARG A 59 7.85 -9.93 11.75
CA ARG A 59 8.89 -9.84 12.79
C ARG A 59 10.13 -10.69 12.45
N LYS A 60 9.95 -11.75 11.67
CA LYS A 60 11.03 -12.65 11.24
C LYS A 60 12.02 -11.98 10.29
N SER A 61 11.68 -10.85 9.67
CA SER A 61 12.56 -10.15 8.74
C SER A 61 13.85 -9.64 9.41
N CYS A 62 13.87 -9.50 10.75
CA CYS A 62 15.09 -9.17 11.49
C CYS A 62 16.04 -10.36 11.74
N GLY A 63 15.63 -11.60 11.48
CA GLY A 63 16.46 -12.78 11.73
C GLY A 63 16.90 -12.88 13.19
N SER A 64 18.22 -12.89 13.43
CA SER A 64 18.83 -12.90 14.77
C SER A 64 18.94 -11.51 15.42
N LYS A 65 18.67 -10.43 14.68
CA LYS A 65 18.74 -9.06 15.19
C LYS A 65 17.49 -8.70 15.99
N LYS A 66 17.63 -7.74 16.91
CA LYS A 66 16.49 -7.28 17.71
C LYS A 66 15.69 -6.27 16.91
N GLN A 67 14.38 -6.46 16.85
CA GLN A 67 13.49 -5.42 16.36
C GLN A 67 13.49 -4.25 17.34
N VAL A 68 13.95 -3.09 16.89
CA VAL A 68 14.01 -1.86 17.70
C VAL A 68 12.95 -0.83 17.32
N GLY A 69 12.27 -1.05 16.20
CA GLY A 69 11.19 -0.16 15.77
C GLY A 69 10.46 -0.66 14.54
N TYR A 70 9.70 0.26 13.95
CA TYR A 70 8.99 0.05 12.70
C TYR A 70 9.10 1.31 11.86
N HIS A 71 9.53 1.15 10.60
CA HIS A 71 9.36 2.20 9.61
C HIS A 71 7.90 2.13 9.14
N ASN A 72 7.20 3.26 9.21
CA ASN A 72 5.85 3.36 8.66
C ASN A 72 5.98 3.76 7.19
N GLY A 73 5.53 2.90 6.28
CA GLY A 73 5.50 3.22 4.86
C GLY A 73 4.59 4.43 4.58
N ASP A 74 4.86 5.13 3.49
CA ASP A 74 4.04 6.25 3.06
C ASP A 74 2.75 5.75 2.41
N LYS A 75 1.61 6.04 3.06
CA LYS A 75 0.29 5.60 2.58
C LYS A 75 -0.08 6.15 1.20
N TYR A 76 0.62 7.17 0.71
CA TYR A 76 0.41 7.78 -0.60
C TYR A 76 1.47 7.36 -1.63
N ALA A 77 2.50 6.62 -1.23
CA ALA A 77 3.50 6.10 -2.14
C ALA A 77 3.03 4.82 -2.83
N GLU A 78 3.64 4.50 -3.97
CA GLU A 78 3.48 3.20 -4.62
C GLU A 78 4.32 2.13 -3.93
N TYR A 79 4.01 0.85 -4.15
CA TYR A 79 4.85 -0.25 -3.67
C TYR A 79 6.29 -0.14 -4.23
N PRO A 80 7.35 -0.34 -3.43
CA PRO A 80 7.34 -0.72 -2.01
C PRO A 80 7.37 0.46 -1.03
N GLY A 81 7.30 1.71 -1.49
CA GLY A 81 7.35 2.90 -0.61
C GLY A 81 6.19 3.00 0.38
N CYS A 82 5.04 2.40 0.06
CA CYS A 82 3.93 2.25 1.00
C CYS A 82 4.07 1.11 2.02
N CYS A 83 5.15 0.32 1.94
CA CYS A 83 5.39 -0.78 2.86
C CYS A 83 6.00 -0.30 4.17
N SER A 84 5.40 -0.75 5.27
CA SER A 84 6.02 -0.63 6.58
C SER A 84 6.93 -1.83 6.83
N TYR A 85 8.09 -1.64 7.45
CA TYR A 85 9.04 -2.72 7.71
C TYR A 85 9.69 -2.59 9.10
N PRO A 86 10.07 -3.71 9.74
CA PRO A 86 10.73 -3.65 11.04
C PRO A 86 12.13 -3.04 10.90
N ILE A 87 12.50 -2.18 11.85
CA ILE A 87 13.87 -1.67 11.98
C ILE A 87 14.61 -2.64 12.91
N CYS A 88 15.71 -3.19 12.41
CA CYS A 88 16.49 -4.23 13.08
C CYS A 88 17.85 -3.69 13.50
N GLN A 89 18.25 -3.95 14.74
CA GLN A 89 19.55 -3.60 15.30
C GLN A 89 20.28 -4.84 15.78
#